data_AF-A0A026WMV0-F1
#
_entry.id   AF-A0A026WMV0-F1
#
_cell.length_a   1.000
_cell.length_b   1.000
_cell.length_c   1.000
_cell.angle_alpha   90.00
_cell.angle_beta   90.00
_cell.angle_gamma   90.00
#
_symmetry.space_group_name_H-M   'P 1'
#
loop_
_entity.id
_entity.type
_entity.pdbx_description
1 polymer ?
#
loop_
_entity_poly.entity_id
_entity_poly.type
_entity_poly.pdbx_seq_one_letter_code
_entity_poly.pdbx_strand_id
1 'polypeptide(L)'
;MPRTYSNVEYADMVFVYGFCDGNARGAVREYARRFPNRRVPDRRVITLTFNRLREIGSFSIHQDPLRANLQVENRVLRHFDNNPETSIRRASAALQVPTF
;
A
#
# COMPACT_ATOMS: atom_id res chain seq x y z
N MET A 1 14.25 -0.33 10.55
CA MET A 1 14.65 -1.18 9.41
C MET A 1 13.49 -1.27 8.43
N PRO A 2 13.60 -0.85 7.15
CA PRO A 2 12.64 -1.28 6.15
C PRO A 2 13.25 -2.46 5.40
N ARG A 3 13.05 -3.67 5.92
CA ARG A 3 13.01 -4.84 5.04
C ARG A 3 11.54 -5.01 4.70
N THR A 4 11.12 -4.29 3.66
CA THR A 4 9.73 -4.20 3.22
C THR A 4 9.27 -5.56 2.75
N TYR A 5 8.11 -6.01 3.22
CA TYR A 5 7.45 -7.20 2.69
C TYR A 5 6.61 -6.80 1.48
N SER A 6 6.28 -7.75 0.61
CA SER A 6 5.31 -7.52 -0.46
C SER A 6 3.89 -7.38 0.11
N ASN A 7 2.97 -6.78 -0.66
CA ASN A 7 1.54 -6.71 -0.27
C ASN A 7 0.93 -8.08 -0.06
N VAL A 8 1.35 -9.10 -0.83
CA VAL A 8 0.90 -10.48 -0.65
C VAL A 8 1.33 -11.00 0.72
N GLU A 9 2.59 -10.82 1.08
CA GLU A 9 3.10 -11.21 2.41
C GLU A 9 2.41 -10.45 3.53
N TYR A 10 2.10 -9.16 3.37
CA TYR A 10 1.34 -8.40 4.36
C TYR A 10 -0.10 -8.92 4.53
N ALA A 11 -0.78 -9.25 3.44
CA ALA A 11 -2.11 -9.85 3.49
C ALA A 11 -2.07 -11.22 4.20
N ASP A 12 -1.09 -12.06 3.86
CA ASP A 12 -0.89 -13.36 4.50
C ASP A 12 -0.59 -13.25 6.00
N MET A 13 0.15 -12.22 6.43
CA MET A 13 0.37 -11.92 7.85
C MET A 13 -0.93 -11.60 8.57
N VAL A 14 -1.78 -10.75 7.99
CA VAL A 14 -3.10 -10.39 8.55
C VAL A 14 -4.00 -11.61 8.64
N PHE A 15 -4.04 -12.42 7.58
CA PHE A 15 -4.84 -13.64 7.53
C PHE A 15 -4.42 -14.63 8.61
N VAL A 16 -3.12 -14.92 8.75
CA VAL A 16 -2.61 -15.84 9.78
C VAL A 16 -2.80 -15.28 11.18
N TYR A 17 -2.64 -13.96 11.37
CA TYR A 17 -2.89 -13.33 12.66
C TYR A 17 -4.35 -13.45 13.10
N GLY A 18 -5.29 -13.24 12.18
CA GLY A 18 -6.71 -13.47 12.41
C GLY A 18 -7.03 -14.95 12.68
N PHE A 19 -6.44 -15.86 11.91
CA PHE A 19 -6.57 -17.31 12.14
C PHE A 19 -6.09 -17.75 13.53
N CYS A 20 -5.11 -17.05 14.09
CA CYS A 20 -4.59 -17.30 15.44
C CYS A 20 -5.30 -16.46 16.52
N ASP A 21 -6.49 -15.93 16.27
CA ASP A 21 -7.29 -15.14 17.22
C ASP A 21 -6.50 -13.95 17.82
N GLY A 22 -5.62 -13.33 17.03
CA GLY A 22 -4.77 -12.22 17.48
C GLY A 22 -3.55 -12.66 18.31
N ASN A 23 -3.24 -13.95 18.42
CA ASN A 23 -2.02 -14.42 19.07
C ASN A 23 -0.81 -14.28 18.14
N ALA A 24 -0.03 -13.21 18.34
CA ALA A 24 1.13 -12.91 17.48
C ALA A 24 2.21 -14.01 17.52
N ARG A 25 2.44 -14.67 18.66
CA ARG A 25 3.44 -15.76 18.76
C ARG A 25 2.96 -17.01 18.03
N GLY A 26 1.67 -17.31 18.12
CA GLY A 26 1.03 -18.36 17.33
C GLY A 26 1.14 -18.09 15.84
N ALA A 27 0.83 -16.85 15.44
CA ALA A 27 0.88 -16.41 14.06
C ALA A 27 2.27 -16.54 13.43
N VAL A 28 3.35 -16.24 14.16
CA VAL A 28 4.73 -16.44 13.66
C VAL A 28 4.99 -17.91 13.31
N ARG A 29 4.63 -18.84 14.22
CA ARG A 29 4.82 -20.29 13.98
C ARG A 29 3.97 -20.77 12.82
N GLU A 30 2.73 -20.31 12.76
CA GLU A 30 1.79 -20.70 11.71
C GLU A 30 2.19 -20.14 10.34
N TYR A 31 2.70 -18.90 10.29
CA TYR A 31 3.21 -18.30 9.05
C TYR A 31 4.41 -19.08 8.52
N ALA A 32 5.36 -19.46 9.40
CA ALA A 32 6.51 -20.28 9.02
C ALA A 32 6.09 -21.67 8.50
N ARG A 33 5.06 -22.27 9.12
CA ARG A 33 4.51 -23.57 8.70
C ARG A 33 3.83 -23.50 7.33
N ARG A 34 3.06 -22.45 7.05
CA ARG A 34 2.32 -22.28 5.78
C ARG A 34 3.21 -21.82 4.63
N PHE A 35 4.26 -21.05 4.92
CA PHE A 35 5.13 -20.44 3.92
C PHE A 35 6.61 -20.77 4.18
N PRO A 36 7.02 -22.05 4.08
CA PRO A 36 8.35 -22.50 4.49
C PRO A 36 9.50 -21.86 3.69
N ASN A 37 9.23 -21.43 2.47
CA ASN A 37 10.22 -20.79 1.59
C ASN A 37 10.25 -19.26 1.70
N ARG A 38 9.47 -18.67 2.61
CA ARG A 38 9.43 -17.21 2.81
C ARG A 38 10.17 -16.80 4.07
N ARG A 39 10.58 -15.54 4.10
CA ARG A 39 11.10 -14.93 5.33
C ARG A 39 10.01 -14.89 6.39
N VAL A 40 10.31 -15.45 7.56
CA VAL A 40 9.39 -15.42 8.71
C VAL A 40 9.40 -14.02 9.34
N PRO A 41 8.24 -13.34 9.47
CA PRO A 41 8.13 -12.06 10.14
C PRO A 41 8.23 -12.20 11.66
N ASP A 42 8.74 -11.16 12.32
CA ASP A 42 8.68 -11.04 13.79
C ASP A 42 7.23 -10.79 14.23
N ARG A 43 6.86 -11.25 15.43
CA ARG A 43 5.57 -10.94 16.08
C ARG A 43 5.22 -9.45 16.02
N ARG A 44 6.20 -8.55 16.16
CA ARG A 44 5.97 -7.09 16.11
C ARG A 44 5.58 -6.63 14.72
N VAL A 45 6.14 -7.24 13.67
CA VAL A 45 5.77 -6.93 12.28
C VAL A 45 4.32 -7.32 12.04
N ILE A 46 3.94 -8.54 12.42
CA ILE A 46 2.56 -9.04 12.27
C ILE A 46 1.55 -8.10 12.95
N THR A 47 1.77 -7.75 14.23
CA THR A 47 0.87 -6.85 14.97
C THR A 47 0.81 -5.46 14.35
N LEU A 48 1.95 -4.88 13.96
CA LEU A 48 1.97 -3.55 13.33
C LEU A 48 1.28 -3.53 11.97
N THR A 49 1.43 -4.59 11.16
CA THR A 49 0.74 -4.72 9.88
C THR A 49 -0.77 -4.75 10.06
N PHE A 50 -1.27 -5.54 11.03
CA PHE A 50 -2.70 -5.58 11.34
C PHE A 50 -3.22 -4.23 11.83
N ASN A 51 -2.56 -3.61 12.81
CA ASN A 51 -2.99 -2.33 13.37
C ASN A 51 -2.99 -1.23 12.31
N ARG A 52 -1.96 -1.16 11.46
CA ARG A 52 -1.90 -0.19 10.38
C ARG A 52 -3.05 -0.38 9.38
N LEU A 53 -3.34 -1.63 9.00
CA LEU A 53 -4.47 -1.90 8.13
C LEU A 53 -5.78 -1.46 8.78
N ARG A 54 -5.97 -1.74 10.08
CA ARG A 54 -7.17 -1.38 10.82
C ARG A 54 -7.34 0.14 10.99
N GLU A 55 -6.25 0.86 11.24
CA GLU A 55 -6.28 2.30 11.56
C GLU A 55 -6.25 3.18 10.30
N ILE A 56 -5.49 2.77 9.28
CA ILE A 56 -5.17 3.59 8.10
C ILE A 56 -5.77 2.99 6.82
N GLY A 57 -6.12 1.70 6.81
CA GLY A 57 -6.65 1.03 5.62
C GLY A 57 -5.60 0.64 4.58
N SER A 58 -4.30 0.74 4.89
CA SER A 58 -3.22 0.48 3.93
C SER A 58 -1.99 -0.17 4.57
N PHE A 59 -1.31 -1.05 3.83
CA PHE A 59 -0.03 -1.62 4.23
C PHE A 59 1.17 -0.72 3.88
N SER A 60 0.98 0.23 2.97
CA SER A 60 2.03 1.11 2.48
C SER A 60 2.62 1.96 3.60
N ILE A 61 3.95 1.90 3.76
CA ILE A 61 4.69 2.79 4.67
C ILE A 61 4.62 4.24 4.16
N HIS A 62 4.48 4.42 2.84
CA HIS A 62 4.42 5.72 2.18
C HIS A 62 3.50 5.70 0.96
N GLN A 63 2.20 5.73 1.18
CA GLN A 63 1.31 6.43 0.27
C GLN A 63 0.44 7.33 1.11
N ASP A 64 1.05 8.44 1.52
CA ASP A 64 0.32 9.62 1.92
C ASP A 64 -0.70 9.89 0.80
N PRO A 65 -2.01 10.00 1.07
CA PRO A 65 -3.00 10.43 0.07
C PRO A 65 -2.53 11.71 -0.64
N LEU A 66 -1.80 12.56 0.09
CA LEU A 66 -1.12 13.73 -0.44
C LEU A 66 -0.11 13.38 -1.54
N ARG A 67 0.68 12.31 -1.43
CA ARG A 67 1.64 11.88 -2.47
C ARG A 67 0.96 11.34 -3.72
N ALA A 68 -0.15 10.60 -3.57
CA ALA A 68 -0.94 10.16 -4.73
C ALA A 68 -1.54 11.38 -5.46
N ASN A 69 -2.08 12.34 -4.72
CA ASN A 69 -2.55 13.61 -5.26
C ASN A 69 -1.43 14.42 -5.91
N LEU A 70 -0.25 14.52 -5.27
CA LEU A 70 0.93 15.18 -5.85
C LEU A 70 1.38 14.53 -7.15
N GLN A 71 1.28 13.20 -7.30
CA GLN A 71 1.60 12.54 -8.56
C GLN A 71 0.61 12.90 -9.67
N VAL A 72 -0.69 12.98 -9.34
CA VAL A 72 -1.72 13.44 -10.28
C VAL A 72 -1.51 14.91 -10.65
N GLU A 73 -1.29 15.76 -9.66
CA GLU A 73 -1.03 17.20 -9.82
C GLU A 73 0.22 17.45 -10.69
N ASN A 74 1.34 16.78 -10.40
CA ASN A 74 2.55 16.90 -11.21
C ASN A 74 2.36 16.42 -12.65
N ARG A 75 1.51 15.42 -12.88
CA ARG A 75 1.15 14.99 -14.24
C ARG A 75 0.33 16.06 -14.96
N VAL A 76 -0.59 16.73 -14.27
CA VAL A 76 -1.36 17.85 -14.81
C VAL A 76 -0.44 19.03 -15.13
N LEU A 77 0.40 19.47 -14.19
CA LEU A 77 1.34 20.59 -14.38
C LEU A 77 2.26 20.35 -15.58
N ARG A 78 2.93 19.19 -15.64
CA ARG A 78 3.81 18.84 -16.76
C ARG A 78 3.08 18.77 -18.11
N HIS A 79 1.80 18.42 -18.11
CA HIS A 79 1.04 18.37 -19.36
C HIS A 79 0.85 19.77 -19.96
N PHE A 80 0.53 20.76 -19.12
CA PHE A 80 0.36 22.15 -19.53
C PHE A 80 1.69 22.87 -19.79
N ASP A 81 2.75 22.55 -19.04
CA ASP A 81 4.09 23.08 -19.35
C ASP A 81 4.55 22.66 -20.76
N ASN A 82 4.26 21.43 -21.16
CA ASN A 82 4.62 20.91 -22.49
C ASN A 82 3.62 21.32 -23.58
N ASN A 83 2.37 21.63 -23.22
CA ASN A 83 1.28 21.93 -24.16
C ASN A 83 0.39 23.06 -23.62
N PRO A 84 0.88 24.32 -23.59
CA PRO A 84 0.17 25.42 -22.93
C PRO A 84 -1.17 25.76 -23.60
N GLU A 85 -1.29 25.50 -24.91
CA GLU A 85 -2.49 25.75 -25.72
C GLU A 85 -3.53 24.61 -25.61
N THR A 86 -3.25 23.52 -24.88
CA THR A 86 -4.21 22.42 -24.74
C THR A 86 -5.41 22.88 -23.93
N SER A 87 -6.61 22.60 -24.43
CA SER A 87 -7.84 22.83 -23.67
C SER A 87 -7.98 21.85 -22.50
N ILE A 88 -8.62 22.30 -21.42
CA ILE A 88 -8.88 21.50 -20.21
C ILE A 88 -9.51 20.14 -20.56
N ARG A 89 -10.46 20.12 -21.50
CA ARG A 89 -11.13 18.88 -21.94
C ARG A 89 -10.16 17.90 -22.59
N ARG A 90 -9.22 18.38 -23.41
CA ARG A 90 -8.19 17.52 -24.03
C ARG A 90 -7.18 17.02 -22.99
N ALA A 91 -6.78 17.87 -22.04
CA ALA A 91 -5.90 17.47 -20.94
C ALA A 91 -6.53 16.38 -20.06
N SER A 92 -7.81 16.55 -19.69
CA SER A 92 -8.58 15.55 -18.92
C SER A 92 -8.63 14.19 -19.63
N ALA A 93 -8.94 14.18 -20.94
CA ALA A 93 -8.94 12.96 -21.74
C ALA A 93 -7.55 12.31 -21.82
N ALA A 94 -6.49 13.11 -22.02
CA ALA A 94 -5.12 12.62 -22.12
C ALA A 94 -4.57 12.07 -20.78
N LEU A 95 -4.98 12.67 -19.66
CA LEU A 95 -4.52 12.30 -18.33
C LEU A 95 -5.43 11.30 -17.61
N GLN A 96 -6.60 11.00 -18.19
CA GLN A 96 -7.67 10.17 -17.62
C GLN A 96 -8.16 10.69 -16.25
N VAL A 97 -8.25 12.01 -16.13
CA VAL A 97 -8.73 12.68 -14.90
C VAL A 97 -10.18 13.12 -15.12
N PRO A 98 -11.11 12.88 -14.18
CA PRO A 98 -12.49 13.33 -14.31
C PRO A 98 -12.60 14.85 -14.50
N THR A 99 -13.41 15.29 -15.47
CA THR A 99 -13.92 16.67 -15.52
C THR A 99 -15.16 16.79 -14.64
N PHE A 100 -15.16 17.73 -13.71
CA PHE A 100 -16.34 18.13 -12.93
C PHE A 100 -17.25 19.05 -13.74
#